data_AF-A0A7C4SRF7-F1
#
_entry.id   AF-A0A7C4SRF7-F1
#
_cell.length_a   1.000
_cell.length_b   1.000
_cell.length_c   1.000
_cell.angle_alpha   90.00
_cell.angle_beta   90.00
_cell.angle_gamma   90.00
#
_symmetry.space_group_name_H-M   'P 1'
#
loop_
_entity.id
_entity.type
_entity.pdbx_description
1 polymer ?
#
loop_
_entity_poly.entity_id
_entity_poly.type
_entity_poly.pdbx_seq_one_letter_code
_entity_poly.pdbx_strand_id
1 'polypeptide(L)'
;MSDVKLWFGVDYYPEHWPVERRVLDASLISGAGFNVVRLAEFAWCRLEPSPGKFNFQWLDDVIELLSTKGVKAILGTPTATPPPWLVKNHPDILPVSFKGYRMPLSLEDTTVQIIQTTLKLLKES
;
A
#
# COMPACT_ATOMS: atom_id res chain seq x y z
N MET A 1 36.91 7.44 -2.69
CA MET A 1 35.85 6.64 -2.03
C MET A 1 34.60 6.86 -2.86
N SER A 2 33.99 5.81 -3.40
CA SER A 2 32.73 5.93 -4.14
C SER A 2 31.66 6.51 -3.19
N ASP A 3 30.98 7.57 -3.59
CA ASP A 3 29.85 8.12 -2.84
C ASP A 3 28.82 7.03 -2.58
N VAL A 4 28.69 6.62 -1.32
CA VAL A 4 27.65 5.68 -0.90
C VAL A 4 26.34 6.43 -0.92
N LYS A 5 25.50 6.13 -1.91
CA LYS A 5 24.17 6.72 -2.03
C LYS A 5 23.27 6.18 -0.91
N LEU A 6 23.01 7.00 0.10
CA LEU A 6 22.06 6.69 1.17
C LEU A 6 20.64 6.70 0.61
N TRP A 7 19.89 5.63 0.86
CA TRP A 7 18.45 5.59 0.59
C TRP A 7 17.71 6.28 1.73
N PHE A 8 17.00 7.35 1.40
CA PHE A 8 16.17 8.11 2.33
C PHE A 8 14.79 8.25 1.71
N GLY A 9 13.78 7.72 2.39
CA GLY A 9 12.49 7.49 1.78
C GLY A 9 11.34 7.40 2.76
N VAL A 10 10.18 7.06 2.20
CA VAL A 10 8.91 6.98 2.92
C VAL A 10 8.06 5.84 2.38
N ASP A 11 7.19 5.28 3.22
CA ASP A 11 6.14 4.37 2.78
C ASP A 11 5.01 5.19 2.17
N TYR A 12 4.69 4.95 0.90
CA TYR A 12 3.69 5.71 0.17
C TYR A 12 2.53 4.80 -0.25
N TYR A 13 1.31 5.19 0.13
CA TYR A 13 0.08 4.44 -0.14
C TYR A 13 -0.87 5.27 -1.02
N PRO A 14 -0.54 5.49 -2.31
CA PRO A 14 -1.35 6.27 -3.25
C PRO A 14 -2.76 5.70 -3.46
N GLU A 15 -2.97 4.41 -3.19
CA GLU A 15 -4.24 3.70 -3.35
C GLU A 15 -5.31 4.12 -2.33
N HIS A 16 -4.90 4.79 -1.24
CA HIS A 16 -5.77 5.32 -0.17
C HIS A 16 -6.25 6.74 -0.41
N TRP A 17 -5.68 7.44 -1.40
CA TRP A 17 -5.98 8.85 -1.68
C TRP A 17 -6.59 9.03 -3.08
N PRO A 18 -7.33 10.13 -3.30
CA PRO A 18 -7.78 10.50 -4.64
C PRO A 18 -6.61 10.61 -5.63
N VAL A 19 -6.85 10.27 -6.90
CA VAL A 19 -5.81 10.18 -7.94
C VAL A 19 -5.11 11.53 -8.15
N GLU A 20 -5.87 12.62 -8.04
CA GLU A 20 -5.42 14.00 -8.25
C GLU A 20 -4.34 14.39 -7.24
N ARG A 21 -4.36 13.76 -6.05
CA ARG A 21 -3.39 14.05 -4.99
C ARG A 21 -1.99 13.52 -5.31
N ARG A 22 -1.86 12.50 -6.16
CA ARG A 22 -0.57 11.87 -6.50
C ARG A 22 0.47 12.86 -7.02
N VAL A 23 0.04 13.87 -7.79
CA VAL A 23 0.93 14.91 -8.34
C VAL A 23 1.49 15.80 -7.24
N LEU A 24 0.64 16.18 -6.27
CA LEU A 24 1.06 16.93 -5.10
C LEU A 24 2.01 16.10 -4.25
N ASP A 25 1.64 14.86 -3.92
CA ASP A 25 2.47 13.97 -3.10
C ASP A 25 3.84 13.72 -3.75
N ALA A 26 3.91 13.44 -5.05
CA ALA A 26 5.19 13.26 -5.76
C ALA A 26 6.08 14.51 -5.68
N SER A 27 5.47 15.70 -5.74
CA SER A 27 6.19 16.97 -5.61
C SER A 27 6.69 17.20 -4.17
N LEU A 28 5.89 16.85 -3.16
CA LEU A 28 6.27 16.94 -1.75
C LEU A 28 7.34 15.92 -1.37
N ILE A 29 7.23 14.68 -1.85
CA ILE A 29 8.19 13.60 -1.59
C ILE A 29 9.57 13.99 -2.15
N SER A 30 9.62 14.40 -3.41
CA SER A 30 10.86 14.84 -4.05
C SER A 30 11.40 16.14 -3.40
N GLY A 31 10.52 17.11 -3.12
CA GLY A 31 10.89 18.37 -2.48
C GLY A 31 11.42 18.24 -1.05
N ALA A 32 11.00 17.20 -0.33
CA ALA A 32 11.54 16.85 0.99
C ALA A 32 12.91 16.15 0.92
N GLY A 33 13.43 15.88 -0.27
CA GLY A 33 14.71 15.20 -0.48
C GLY A 33 14.65 13.68 -0.40
N PHE A 34 13.45 13.08 -0.36
CA PHE A 34 13.32 11.63 -0.46
C PHE A 34 13.72 11.15 -1.86
N ASN A 35 14.51 10.08 -1.90
CA ASN A 35 15.04 9.51 -3.13
C ASN A 35 14.53 8.08 -3.41
N VAL A 36 13.73 7.54 -2.51
CA VAL A 36 13.05 6.24 -2.66
C VAL A 36 11.70 6.25 -1.94
N VAL A 37 10.74 5.47 -2.42
CA VAL A 37 9.50 5.15 -1.70
C VAL A 37 9.30 3.65 -1.63
N ARG A 38 8.62 3.17 -0.58
CA ARG A 38 8.07 1.80 -0.57
C ARG A 38 6.61 1.84 -0.99
N LEU A 39 6.23 0.95 -1.91
CA LEU A 39 4.88 0.90 -2.49
C LEU A 39 4.26 -0.49 -2.37
N ALA A 40 2.93 -0.54 -2.42
CA ALA A 40 2.12 -1.74 -2.66
C ALA A 40 2.20 -2.85 -1.60
N GLU A 41 2.75 -2.60 -0.41
CA GLU A 41 2.90 -3.60 0.66
C GLU A 41 1.57 -4.28 1.07
N PHE A 42 0.46 -3.53 1.03
CA PHE A 42 -0.88 -3.99 1.41
C PHE A 42 -1.89 -3.95 0.26
N ALA A 43 -1.41 -3.78 -0.97
CA ALA A 43 -2.25 -3.45 -2.11
C ALA A 43 -2.84 -4.68 -2.83
N TRP A 44 -2.81 -5.90 -2.25
CA TRP A 44 -3.29 -7.11 -2.93
C TRP A 44 -4.75 -6.95 -3.39
N CYS A 45 -5.63 -6.44 -2.53
CA CYS A 45 -7.03 -6.24 -2.89
C CYS A 45 -7.25 -5.26 -4.05
N ARG A 46 -6.31 -4.32 -4.27
CA ARG A 46 -6.33 -3.38 -5.40
C ARG A 46 -5.73 -3.98 -6.67
N LEU A 47 -4.67 -4.77 -6.51
CA LEU A 47 -3.94 -5.40 -7.61
C LEU A 47 -4.66 -6.65 -8.14
N GLU A 48 -5.38 -7.37 -7.30
CA GLU A 48 -6.20 -8.54 -7.64
C GLU A 48 -7.58 -8.43 -6.96
N PRO A 49 -8.50 -7.59 -7.48
CA PRO A 49 -9.83 -7.39 -6.90
C PRO A 49 -10.71 -8.64 -6.89
N SER A 50 -10.43 -9.62 -7.75
CA SER A 50 -11.13 -10.91 -7.80
C SER A 50 -10.18 -11.99 -8.34
N PRO A 51 -10.43 -13.29 -8.06
CA PRO A 51 -9.50 -14.36 -8.40
C PRO A 51 -9.01 -14.31 -9.86
N GLY A 52 -7.70 -14.18 -10.05
CA GLY A 52 -7.05 -14.15 -11.37
C GLY A 52 -7.32 -12.90 -12.20
N LYS A 53 -7.96 -11.85 -11.64
CA LYS A 53 -8.19 -10.57 -12.34
C LYS A 53 -7.27 -9.52 -11.77
N PHE A 54 -6.22 -9.19 -12.52
CA PHE A 54 -5.22 -8.22 -12.09
C PHE A 54 -5.43 -6.82 -12.68
N ASN A 55 -5.12 -5.79 -11.90
CA ASN A 55 -5.11 -4.39 -12.32
C ASN A 55 -3.83 -3.69 -11.82
N PHE A 56 -2.80 -3.66 -12.67
CA PHE A 56 -1.50 -3.03 -12.37
C PHE A 56 -1.42 -1.56 -12.79
N GLN A 57 -2.30 -1.09 -13.69
CA GLN A 57 -2.17 0.21 -14.34
C GLN A 57 -1.99 1.37 -13.35
N TRP A 58 -2.77 1.38 -12.27
CA TRP A 58 -2.70 2.46 -11.28
C TRP A 58 -1.33 2.54 -10.58
N LEU A 59 -0.65 1.39 -10.41
CA LEU A 59 0.67 1.31 -9.79
C LEU A 59 1.74 1.76 -10.78
N ASP A 60 1.60 1.36 -12.05
CA ASP A 60 2.46 1.81 -13.14
C ASP A 60 2.42 3.35 -13.26
N ASP A 61 1.23 3.95 -13.25
CA ASP A 61 1.05 5.40 -13.31
C ASP A 61 1.76 6.13 -12.15
N VAL A 62 1.72 5.56 -10.94
CA VAL A 62 2.39 6.14 -9.76
C VAL A 62 3.91 6.02 -9.88
N ILE A 63 4.41 4.85 -10.29
CA ILE A 63 5.85 4.61 -10.46
C ILE A 63 6.40 5.54 -11.54
N GLU A 64 5.70 5.69 -12.65
CA GLU A 64 6.08 6.60 -13.73
C GLU A 64 6.13 8.05 -13.23
N LEU A 65 5.09 8.51 -12.53
CA LEU A 65 5.04 9.86 -11.96
C LEU A 65 6.21 10.12 -11.00
N LEU A 66 6.50 9.20 -10.09
CA LEU A 66 7.62 9.33 -9.14
C LEU A 66 8.98 9.29 -9.84
N SER A 67 9.10 8.48 -10.89
CA SER A 67 10.30 8.41 -11.74
C SER A 67 10.59 9.75 -12.40
N THR A 68 9.57 10.49 -12.87
CA THR A 68 9.76 11.86 -13.42
C THR A 68 10.34 12.85 -12.41
N LYS A 69 10.25 12.55 -11.10
CA LYS A 69 10.79 13.34 -9.99
C LYS A 69 12.11 12.79 -9.43
N GLY A 70 12.70 11.79 -10.08
CA GLY A 70 13.95 11.16 -9.66
C GLY A 70 13.83 10.26 -8.42
N VAL A 71 12.61 9.88 -8.02
CA VAL A 71 12.33 9.04 -6.86
C VAL A 71 12.24 7.58 -7.30
N LYS A 72 13.02 6.69 -6.67
CA LYS A 72 12.96 5.25 -6.95
C LYS A 72 11.84 4.57 -6.16
N ALA A 73 11.46 3.37 -6.58
CA ALA A 73 10.48 2.55 -5.87
C ALA A 73 11.10 1.25 -5.34
N ILE A 74 10.77 0.89 -4.10
CA ILE A 74 10.89 -0.44 -3.53
C ILE A 74 9.48 -1.04 -3.57
N LEU A 75 9.30 -2.10 -4.37
CA LEU A 75 8.00 -2.74 -4.55
C LEU A 75 7.80 -3.87 -3.54
N GLY A 76 6.70 -3.81 -2.79
CA GLY A 76 6.23 -4.93 -1.99
C GLY A 76 5.66 -6.06 -2.88
N THR A 77 5.53 -7.26 -2.30
CA THR A 77 4.89 -8.44 -2.91
C THR A 77 3.38 -8.54 -2.62
N PRO A 78 2.74 -7.42 -2.28
CA PRO A 78 1.45 -7.29 -1.57
C PRO A 78 0.94 -8.38 -0.59
N THR A 79 1.75 -9.35 -0.14
CA THR A 79 1.25 -10.54 0.58
C THR A 79 0.95 -10.33 2.06
N ALA A 80 1.15 -9.12 2.60
CA ALA A 80 1.00 -8.86 4.03
C ALA A 80 -0.46 -8.92 4.51
N THR A 81 -1.42 -8.61 3.63
CA THR A 81 -2.85 -8.75 3.93
C THR A 81 -3.58 -9.39 2.75
N PRO A 82 -4.23 -10.56 2.94
CA PRO A 82 -4.97 -11.21 1.87
C PRO A 82 -6.24 -10.43 1.52
N PRO A 83 -6.72 -10.50 0.26
CA PRO A 83 -7.95 -9.85 -0.14
C PRO A 83 -9.18 -10.56 0.46
N PRO A 84 -10.31 -9.86 0.67
CA PRO A 84 -11.52 -10.45 1.27
C PRO A 84 -12.07 -11.67 0.51
N TRP A 85 -11.93 -11.70 -0.82
CA TRP A 85 -12.38 -12.84 -1.63
C TRP A 85 -11.59 -14.11 -1.32
N LEU A 86 -10.29 -13.99 -1.01
CA LEU A 86 -9.42 -15.14 -0.73
C LEU A 86 -9.80 -15.75 0.62
N VAL A 87 -10.01 -14.91 1.63
CA VAL A 87 -10.46 -15.33 2.95
C VAL A 87 -11.85 -15.96 2.89
N LYS A 88 -12.75 -15.43 2.07
CA LYS A 88 -14.08 -16.01 1.87
C LYS A 88 -14.01 -17.43 1.27
N ASN A 89 -13.11 -17.64 0.32
CA ASN A 89 -12.94 -18.94 -0.35
C ASN A 89 -12.11 -19.93 0.47
N HIS A 90 -11.16 -19.43 1.27
CA HIS A 90 -10.21 -20.20 2.07
C HIS A 90 -10.15 -19.63 3.50
N PRO A 91 -11.17 -19.85 4.34
CA PRO A 91 -11.21 -19.29 5.69
C PRO A 91 -10.14 -19.90 6.62
N ASP A 92 -9.54 -21.03 6.23
CA ASP A 92 -8.46 -21.73 6.93
C ASP A 92 -7.12 -20.99 6.89
N ILE A 93 -6.94 -20.02 5.99
CA ILE A 93 -5.71 -19.20 5.90
C ILE A 93 -5.57 -18.21 7.06
N LEU A 94 -6.66 -17.94 7.79
CA LEU A 94 -6.65 -17.00 8.90
C LEU A 94 -5.91 -17.60 10.10
N PRO A 95 -5.10 -16.79 10.80
CA PRO A 95 -4.34 -17.27 11.95
C PRO A 95 -5.28 -17.75 13.07
N VAL A 96 -4.79 -18.72 13.83
CA VAL A 96 -5.46 -19.23 15.03
C VAL A 96 -4.69 -18.72 16.24
N SER A 97 -5.39 -18.04 17.14
CA SER A 97 -4.82 -17.54 18.39
C SER A 97 -4.38 -18.68 19.30
N PHE A 98 -3.56 -18.38 20.32
CA PHE A 98 -3.10 -19.37 21.30
C PHE A 98 -4.25 -20.07 22.07
N LYS A 99 -5.45 -19.47 22.10
CA LYS A 99 -6.65 -20.04 22.73
C LYS A 99 -7.44 -20.97 21.80
N GLY A 100 -6.97 -21.20 20.58
CA GLY A 100 -7.66 -22.03 19.59
C GLY A 100 -8.77 -21.32 18.81
N TYR A 101 -9.00 -20.03 19.05
CA TYR A 101 -9.96 -19.25 18.26
C TYR A 101 -9.31 -18.78 16.96
N ARG A 102 -9.96 -19.06 15.84
CA ARG A 102 -9.61 -18.46 14.55
C ARG A 102 -9.86 -16.96 14.61
N MET A 103 -8.85 -16.18 14.30
CA MET A 103 -8.99 -14.73 14.24
C MET A 103 -9.90 -14.38 13.06
N PRO A 104 -10.87 -13.47 13.23
CA PRO A 104 -11.62 -12.98 12.10
C PRO A 104 -10.68 -12.25 11.12
N LEU A 105 -11.16 -11.97 9.92
CA LEU A 105 -10.56 -10.92 9.09
C LEU A 105 -10.84 -9.56 9.77
N SER A 106 -10.17 -9.31 10.89
CA SER A 106 -10.25 -8.05 11.62
C SER A 106 -9.22 -7.09 11.08
N LEU A 107 -9.66 -5.86 10.84
CA LEU A 107 -8.84 -4.69 10.49
C LEU A 107 -7.96 -4.22 11.67
N GLU A 108 -7.82 -5.05 12.71
CA GLU A 108 -7.15 -4.77 13.98
C GLU A 108 -5.66 -5.15 13.97
N ASP A 109 -5.17 -5.87 12.95
CA ASP A 109 -3.73 -5.91 12.66
C ASP A 109 -3.33 -4.56 12.08
N THR A 110 -2.86 -3.69 13.00
CA THR A 110 -2.26 -2.33 12.97
C THR A 110 -2.08 -1.55 11.65
N THR A 111 -2.06 -2.18 10.49
CA THR A 111 -1.86 -1.53 9.20
C THR A 111 -3.14 -0.94 8.60
N VAL A 112 -4.32 -1.53 8.85
CA VAL A 112 -5.56 -1.09 8.16
C VAL A 112 -6.28 0.07 8.86
N GLN A 113 -5.99 0.34 10.14
CA GLN A 113 -6.58 1.47 10.87
C GLN A 113 -6.23 2.84 10.28
N ILE A 114 -5.04 3.00 9.68
CA ILE A 114 -4.66 4.26 9.02
C ILE A 114 -5.63 4.55 7.86
N ILE A 115 -6.05 3.52 7.14
CA ILE A 115 -6.92 3.63 5.96
C ILE A 115 -8.34 4.00 6.36
N GLN A 116 -8.90 3.34 7.39
CA GLN A 116 -10.27 3.63 7.81
C GLN A 116 -10.40 4.94 8.60
N THR A 117 -9.39 5.32 9.39
CA THR A 117 -9.41 6.60 10.12
C THR A 117 -9.39 7.78 9.15
N THR A 118 -8.59 7.71 8.09
CA THR A 118 -8.58 8.72 7.02
C THR A 118 -9.91 8.74 6.24
N LEU A 119 -10.50 7.58 5.92
CA LEU A 119 -11.80 7.52 5.23
C LEU A 119 -12.98 7.99 6.09
N LYS A 120 -12.87 7.88 7.42
CA LYS A 120 -13.88 8.39 8.36
C LYS A 120 -13.79 9.91 8.51
N LEU A 121 -12.57 10.45 8.66
CA LEU A 121 -12.33 11.89 8.77
C LEU A 121 -12.73 12.66 7.50
N LEU A 122 -12.59 12.06 6.31
CA LEU A 122 -13.00 12.66 5.03
C LEU A 122 -14.51 12.65 4.76
N LYS A 123 -15.30 11.88 5.54
CA LYS A 123 -16.77 11.87 5.43
C LYS A 123 -17.44 12.83 6.42
N GLU A 124 -16.68 13.33 7.38
CA GLU A 124 -17.13 14.23 8.45
C GLU A 124 -16.68 15.69 8.22
N SER A 125 -16.04 15.99 7.08
CA SER A 125 -15.60 17.32 6.59
C SER A 125 -16.21 17.65 5.25
#